data_AF-A0A7R9MSZ7-F1
#
_entry.id   AF-A0A7R9MSZ7-F1
#
_cell.length_a   1.000
_cell.length_b   1.000
_cell.length_c   1.000
_cell.angle_alpha   90.00
_cell.angle_beta   90.00
_cell.angle_gamma   90.00
#
_symmetry.space_group_name_H-M   'P 1'
#
loop_
_entity.id
_entity.type
_entity.pdbx_description
1 polymer ?
#
loop_
_entity_poly.entity_id
_entity_poly.type
_entity_poly.pdbx_seq_one_letter_code
_entity_poly.pdbx_strand_id
1 'polypeptide(L)'
;FFQRNGRPYPISSEDNLKVEITQGSYAIPSSTELGGCDPRSANTARVQFTAKRSGSYCISILIGPNPTHIRGSPFTDIYFLPTHPSPQETGFINYCSTVVCTEKTPHALFIKLRDKYGNLCPISQDFDASDDFAVDLVEMSTGKPIHSAFYWDIQPSLSRIALVLRLDNEGLYSAIV
;
A
#
# COMPACT_ATOMS: atom_id res chain seq x y z
N PHE A 1 1.40 -32.94 0.90
CA PHE A 1 0.22 -33.82 0.77
C PHE A 1 0.54 -35.17 1.39
N PHE A 2 -0.32 -35.63 2.29
CA PHE A 2 -0.14 -36.90 2.99
C PHE A 2 -1.47 -37.65 3.01
N GLN A 3 -1.40 -38.97 2.88
CA GLN A 3 -2.52 -39.85 3.09
C GLN A 3 -2.91 -39.88 4.58
N ARG A 4 -4.10 -40.42 4.90
CA ARG A 4 -4.57 -40.56 6.30
C ARG A 4 -3.63 -41.38 7.19
N ASN A 5 -2.84 -42.28 6.60
CA ASN A 5 -1.83 -43.10 7.28
C ASN A 5 -0.48 -42.38 7.47
N GLY A 6 -0.37 -41.10 7.10
CA GLY A 6 0.86 -40.31 7.20
C GLY A 6 1.88 -40.55 6.09
N ARG A 7 1.59 -41.39 5.09
CA ARG A 7 2.51 -41.60 3.95
C ARG A 7 2.44 -40.43 2.96
N PRO A 8 3.58 -40.01 2.38
CA PRO A 8 3.60 -39.01 1.31
C PRO A 8 2.69 -39.42 0.16
N TYR A 9 1.84 -38.49 -0.28
CA TYR A 9 1.00 -38.67 -1.47
C TYR A 9 1.58 -37.86 -2.63
N PRO A 10 2.07 -38.48 -3.71
CA PRO A 10 2.54 -37.77 -4.89
C PRO A 10 1.39 -36.99 -5.53
N ILE A 11 1.49 -35.66 -5.57
CA ILE A 11 0.46 -34.81 -6.16
C ILE A 11 0.77 -34.59 -7.65
N SER A 12 -0.28 -34.63 -8.46
CA SER A 12 -0.24 -34.52 -9.91
C SER A 12 -1.35 -33.60 -10.42
N SER A 13 -1.34 -33.33 -11.73
CA SER A 13 -2.40 -32.55 -12.38
C SER A 13 -3.78 -33.20 -12.28
N GLU A 14 -3.84 -34.53 -12.11
CA GLU A 14 -5.10 -35.29 -12.01
C GLU A 14 -5.84 -35.03 -10.70
N ASP A 15 -5.14 -34.54 -9.67
CA ASP A 15 -5.71 -34.26 -8.36
C ASP A 15 -6.58 -32.99 -8.34
N ASN A 16 -6.62 -32.22 -9.43
CA ASN A 16 -7.40 -30.98 -9.56
C ASN A 16 -7.15 -29.99 -8.42
N LEU A 17 -5.87 -29.73 -8.11
CA LEU A 17 -5.48 -28.72 -7.12
C LEU A 17 -5.89 -27.34 -7.61
N LYS A 18 -6.75 -26.66 -6.84
CA LYS A 18 -7.19 -25.30 -7.10
C LYS A 18 -6.71 -24.38 -5.99
N VAL A 19 -6.05 -23.29 -6.38
CA VAL A 19 -5.58 -22.27 -5.45
C VAL A 19 -6.25 -20.95 -5.78
N GLU A 20 -7.02 -20.43 -4.83
CA GLU A 20 -7.71 -19.16 -4.95
C GLU A 20 -7.15 -18.21 -3.90
N ILE A 21 -6.55 -17.11 -4.36
CA ILE A 21 -6.03 -16.07 -3.48
C ILE A 21 -6.88 -14.83 -3.69
N THR A 22 -7.43 -14.28 -2.61
CA THR A 22 -8.28 -13.08 -2.68
C THR A 22 -7.87 -12.02 -1.67
N GLN A 23 -8.13 -10.76 -2.03
CA GLN A 23 -8.04 -9.60 -1.15
C GLN A 23 -9.40 -8.88 -1.22
N GLY A 24 -10.25 -9.10 -0.22
CA GLY A 24 -11.67 -8.73 -0.29
C GLY A 24 -12.36 -9.41 -1.49
N SER A 25 -12.90 -8.61 -2.41
CA SER A 25 -13.53 -9.09 -3.64
C SER A 25 -12.56 -9.32 -4.82
N TYR A 26 -11.28 -9.01 -4.66
CA TYR A 26 -10.30 -9.07 -5.76
C TYR A 26 -9.58 -10.41 -5.77
N ALA A 27 -9.66 -11.13 -6.90
CA ALA A 27 -8.86 -12.32 -7.12
C ALA A 27 -7.42 -11.94 -7.50
N ILE A 28 -6.45 -12.65 -6.91
CA ILE A 28 -5.02 -12.42 -7.07
C ILE A 28 -4.43 -13.57 -7.88
N PRO A 29 -3.82 -13.28 -9.05
CA PRO A 29 -3.15 -14.31 -9.84
C PRO A 29 -2.01 -14.97 -9.06
N SER A 30 -1.88 -16.29 -9.24
CA SER A 30 -0.79 -17.07 -8.68
C SER A 30 -0.29 -18.10 -9.68
N SER A 31 0.97 -18.50 -9.56
CA SER A 31 1.52 -19.69 -10.21
C SER A 31 1.54 -20.84 -9.22
N THR A 32 1.22 -22.04 -9.70
CA THR A 32 1.29 -23.27 -8.91
C THR A 32 2.17 -24.27 -9.64
N GLU A 33 3.16 -24.79 -8.94
CA GLU A 33 4.09 -25.80 -9.42
C GLU A 33 3.95 -27.05 -8.54
N LEU A 34 3.77 -28.21 -9.15
CA LEU A 34 3.75 -29.49 -8.43
C LEU A 34 5.17 -30.08 -8.41
N GLY A 35 5.55 -30.75 -7.31
CA GLY A 35 6.90 -31.31 -7.16
C GLY A 35 7.26 -32.41 -8.16
N GLY A 36 6.28 -32.95 -8.89
CA GLY A 36 6.51 -33.77 -10.08
C GLY A 36 7.35 -35.02 -9.81
N CYS A 37 8.36 -35.25 -10.65
CA CYS A 37 9.16 -36.48 -10.67
C CYS A 37 10.28 -36.53 -9.62
N ASP A 38 10.57 -35.44 -8.90
CA ASP A 38 11.55 -35.48 -7.82
C ASP A 38 10.97 -36.22 -6.61
N PRO A 39 11.49 -37.39 -6.22
CA PRO A 39 10.93 -38.20 -5.15
C PRO A 39 10.87 -37.48 -3.79
N ARG A 40 11.72 -36.47 -3.58
CA ARG A 40 11.78 -35.71 -2.32
C ARG A 40 10.71 -34.63 -2.21
N SER A 41 10.17 -34.18 -3.34
CA SER A 41 9.18 -33.10 -3.41
C SER A 41 7.88 -33.53 -4.07
N ALA A 42 7.76 -34.77 -4.54
CA ALA A 42 6.60 -35.32 -5.24
C ALA A 42 5.26 -35.07 -4.51
N ASN A 43 5.28 -34.98 -3.18
CA ASN A 43 4.11 -34.71 -2.36
C ASN A 43 3.91 -33.22 -2.00
N THR A 44 4.54 -32.30 -2.71
CA THR A 44 4.52 -30.86 -2.43
C THR A 44 3.99 -30.10 -3.65
N ALA A 45 3.23 -29.04 -3.38
CA ALA A 45 2.88 -28.03 -4.37
C ALA A 45 3.41 -26.68 -3.88
N ARG A 46 4.09 -25.95 -4.75
CA ARG A 46 4.62 -24.61 -4.50
C ARG A 46 3.71 -23.60 -5.18
N VAL A 47 3.13 -22.71 -4.39
CA VAL A 47 2.32 -21.60 -4.88
C VAL A 47 3.11 -20.32 -4.72
N GLN A 48 3.17 -19.50 -5.77
CA GLN A 48 3.81 -18.19 -5.74
C GLN A 48 2.84 -17.11 -6.25
N PHE A 49 2.83 -15.98 -5.57
CA PHE A 49 2.07 -14.80 -5.98
C PHE A 49 2.77 -13.53 -5.49
N THR A 50 2.41 -12.39 -6.05
CA THR A 50 2.90 -11.08 -5.61
C THR A 50 1.77 -10.28 -5.00
N ALA A 51 1.86 -10.02 -3.70
CA ALA A 51 0.96 -9.11 -3.01
C ALA A 51 1.31 -7.65 -3.34
N LYS A 52 0.64 -7.07 -4.34
CA LYS A 52 0.81 -5.65 -4.69
C LYS A 52 -0.02 -4.72 -3.80
N ARG A 53 -1.11 -5.23 -3.21
CA ARG A 53 -1.99 -4.44 -2.36
C ARG A 53 -1.73 -4.78 -0.90
N SER A 54 -1.72 -3.74 -0.07
CA SER A 54 -1.72 -3.94 1.38
C SER A 54 -3.09 -4.39 1.86
N GLY A 55 -3.13 -5.06 3.01
CA GLY A 55 -4.36 -5.51 3.67
C GLY A 55 -4.42 -7.01 3.90
N SER A 56 -5.61 -7.47 4.30
CA SER A 56 -5.88 -8.88 4.60
C SER A 56 -6.15 -9.70 3.35
N TYR A 57 -5.55 -10.89 3.30
CA TYR A 57 -5.67 -11.85 2.21
C TYR A 57 -6.30 -13.15 2.70
N CYS A 58 -7.07 -13.79 1.83
CA CYS A 58 -7.60 -15.13 2.04
C CYS A 58 -6.98 -16.07 0.99
N ILE A 59 -6.43 -17.20 1.44
CA ILE A 59 -5.89 -18.24 0.55
C ILE A 59 -6.71 -19.50 0.74
N SER A 60 -7.45 -19.88 -0.30
CA SER A 60 -8.21 -21.12 -0.37
C SER A 60 -7.46 -22.13 -1.23
N ILE A 61 -7.20 -23.30 -0.67
CA ILE A 61 -6.55 -24.42 -1.35
C ILE A 61 -7.57 -25.57 -1.35
N LEU A 62 -8.05 -25.92 -2.53
CA LEU A 62 -9.05 -26.94 -2.75
C LEU A 62 -8.46 -28.08 -3.60
N ILE A 63 -8.96 -29.29 -3.42
CA ILE A 63 -8.51 -30.47 -4.17
C ILE A 63 -9.69 -31.32 -4.61
N GLY A 64 -9.53 -32.03 -5.72
CA GLY A 64 -10.49 -33.00 -6.25
C GLY A 64 -11.50 -32.42 -7.26
N PRO A 65 -12.25 -33.30 -7.95
CA PRO A 65 -13.24 -32.92 -8.96
C PRO A 65 -14.44 -32.16 -8.37
N ASN A 66 -14.75 -32.43 -7.09
CA ASN A 66 -15.66 -31.65 -6.27
C ASN A 66 -14.80 -30.85 -5.27
N PRO A 67 -14.47 -29.58 -5.56
CA PRO A 67 -13.44 -28.84 -4.85
C PRO A 67 -13.72 -28.80 -3.34
N THR A 68 -12.86 -29.45 -2.56
CA THR A 68 -12.97 -29.46 -1.10
C THR A 68 -11.71 -28.87 -0.49
N HIS A 69 -11.87 -28.03 0.54
CA HIS A 69 -10.74 -27.44 1.26
C HIS A 69 -9.83 -28.50 1.85
N ILE A 70 -8.52 -28.31 1.70
CA ILE A 70 -7.55 -29.07 2.48
C ILE A 70 -7.60 -28.66 3.95
N ARG A 71 -7.00 -29.46 4.81
CA ARG A 71 -6.84 -29.11 6.24
C ARG A 71 -6.13 -27.75 6.38
N GLY A 72 -6.74 -26.85 7.15
CA GLY A 72 -6.23 -25.51 7.42
C GLY A 72 -6.65 -24.45 6.41
N SER A 73 -7.22 -24.84 5.27
CA SER A 73 -7.82 -23.92 4.32
C SER A 73 -9.29 -23.61 4.70
N PRO A 74 -9.78 -22.37 4.52
CA PRO A 74 -9.05 -21.19 4.05
C PRO A 74 -8.09 -20.60 5.09
N PHE A 75 -6.96 -20.07 4.62
CA PHE A 75 -6.00 -19.32 5.44
C PHE A 75 -6.35 -17.83 5.39
N THR A 76 -6.79 -17.27 6.52
CA THR A 76 -7.30 -15.88 6.60
C THR A 76 -6.44 -14.93 7.42
N ASP A 77 -5.51 -15.46 8.22
CA ASP A 77 -4.65 -14.66 9.11
C ASP A 77 -3.39 -14.16 8.38
N ILE A 78 -3.57 -13.69 7.15
CA ILE A 78 -2.48 -13.21 6.29
C ILE A 78 -2.72 -11.72 6.03
N TYR A 79 -1.79 -10.88 6.48
CA TYR A 79 -1.86 -9.44 6.32
C TYR A 79 -0.55 -8.90 5.74
N PHE A 80 -0.63 -8.18 4.63
CA PHE A 80 0.52 -7.52 4.02
C PHE A 80 0.49 -6.02 4.32
N LEU A 81 1.59 -5.51 4.88
CA LEU A 81 1.78 -4.08 5.09
C LEU A 81 2.15 -3.39 3.77
N PRO A 82 1.80 -2.10 3.61
CA PRO A 82 2.35 -1.29 2.54
C PRO A 82 3.88 -1.26 2.64
N THR A 83 4.54 -1.07 1.49
CA THR A 83 5.99 -0.85 1.46
C THR A 83 6.33 0.59 1.85
N HIS A 84 7.59 0.99 1.72
CA HIS A 84 8.00 2.36 2.03
C HIS A 84 7.30 3.39 1.12
N PRO A 85 7.00 4.60 1.64
CA PRO A 85 6.51 5.70 0.82
C PRO A 85 7.38 5.92 -0.43
N SER A 86 6.72 6.08 -1.58
CA SER A 86 7.35 6.42 -2.84
C SER A 86 7.06 7.90 -3.16
N PRO A 87 8.08 8.70 -3.50
CA PRO A 87 7.88 10.07 -3.98
C PRO A 87 7.02 10.16 -5.24
N GLN A 88 6.98 9.11 -6.08
CA GLN A 88 6.19 9.14 -7.33
C GLN A 88 4.68 8.98 -7.09
N GLU A 89 4.31 8.28 -6.03
CA GLU A 89 2.91 7.96 -5.70
C GLU A 89 2.36 8.86 -4.59
N THR A 90 3.26 9.48 -3.82
CA THR A 90 2.93 10.42 -2.76
C THR A 90 2.64 11.79 -3.36
N GLY A 91 1.59 12.45 -2.88
CA GLY A 91 1.24 13.79 -3.34
C GLY A 91 0.02 14.38 -2.65
N PHE A 92 -0.36 15.58 -3.10
CA PHE A 92 -1.53 16.29 -2.59
C PHE A 92 -2.84 15.58 -2.94
N ILE A 93 -3.74 15.55 -1.97
CA ILE A 93 -5.14 15.16 -2.17
C ILE A 93 -5.85 16.29 -2.91
N ASN A 94 -6.62 15.96 -3.95
CA ASN A 94 -7.35 16.94 -4.76
C ASN A 94 -6.43 18.04 -5.30
N TYR A 95 -5.27 17.63 -5.81
CA TYR A 95 -4.27 18.54 -6.35
C TYR A 95 -4.88 19.58 -7.31
N CYS A 96 -4.53 20.83 -7.07
CA CYS A 96 -4.80 21.96 -7.95
C CYS A 96 -3.53 22.80 -8.04
N SER A 97 -3.17 23.26 -9.24
CA SER A 97 -1.98 24.10 -9.46
C SER A 97 -2.14 25.52 -8.91
N THR A 98 -3.35 25.88 -8.45
CA THR A 98 -3.65 27.19 -7.88
C THR A 98 -4.51 27.01 -6.64
N VAL A 99 -4.13 27.71 -5.57
CA VAL A 99 -4.84 27.70 -4.30
C VAL A 99 -5.20 29.14 -3.96
N VAL A 100 -6.46 29.38 -3.59
CA VAL A 100 -6.90 30.70 -3.12
C VAL A 100 -6.91 30.67 -1.60
N CYS A 101 -6.08 31.52 -1.01
CA CYS A 101 -5.98 31.69 0.43
C CYS A 101 -6.62 33.02 0.86
N THR A 102 -6.99 33.13 2.14
CA THR A 102 -7.42 34.39 2.74
C THR A 102 -6.29 34.91 3.63
N GLU A 103 -6.02 36.22 3.57
CA GLU A 103 -4.99 36.87 4.38
C GLU A 103 -5.13 36.48 5.86
N LYS A 104 -3.99 36.14 6.48
CA LYS A 104 -3.86 35.73 7.90
C LYS A 104 -4.69 34.53 8.32
N THR A 105 -5.36 33.86 7.38
CA THR A 105 -6.22 32.70 7.64
C THR A 105 -5.50 31.42 7.22
N PRO A 106 -5.36 30.42 8.12
CA PRO A 106 -4.75 29.15 7.77
C PRO A 106 -5.51 28.41 6.66
N HIS A 107 -4.78 27.88 5.69
CA HIS A 107 -5.30 27.05 4.60
C HIS A 107 -4.52 25.74 4.53
N ALA A 108 -5.21 24.60 4.65
CA ALA A 108 -4.58 23.28 4.72
C ALA A 108 -4.59 22.56 3.36
N LEU A 109 -3.41 22.13 2.92
CA LEU A 109 -3.23 21.25 1.77
C LEU A 109 -2.83 19.86 2.25
N PHE A 110 -3.68 18.87 2.01
CA PHE A 110 -3.46 17.51 2.54
C PHE A 110 -2.59 16.67 1.60
N ILE A 111 -1.66 15.91 2.15
CA ILE A 111 -0.79 14.95 1.47
C ILE A 111 -1.10 13.55 2.01
N LYS A 112 -1.07 12.55 1.12
CA LYS A 112 -1.13 11.13 1.48
C LYS A 112 0.16 10.44 1.05
N LEU A 113 0.82 9.81 2.00
CA LEU A 113 1.94 8.92 1.71
C LEU A 113 1.42 7.65 1.04
N ARG A 114 2.00 7.32 -0.10
CA ARG A 114 1.71 6.08 -0.81
C ARG A 114 2.98 5.35 -1.19
N ASP A 115 2.94 4.03 -1.12
CA ASP A 115 4.03 3.20 -1.59
C ASP A 115 4.03 3.10 -3.13
N LYS A 116 5.04 2.43 -3.70
CA LYS A 116 5.19 2.25 -5.16
C LYS A 116 4.05 1.49 -5.85
N TYR A 117 3.14 0.89 -5.10
CA TYR A 117 1.95 0.22 -5.61
C TYR A 117 0.67 1.02 -5.35
N GLY A 118 0.78 2.24 -4.84
CA GLY A 118 -0.33 3.14 -4.50
C GLY A 118 -1.01 2.81 -3.17
N ASN A 119 -0.44 1.94 -2.34
CA ASN A 119 -0.99 1.63 -1.02
C ASN A 119 -0.76 2.79 -0.06
N LEU A 120 -1.77 3.13 0.75
CA LEU A 120 -1.61 4.15 1.79
C LEU A 120 -0.63 3.67 2.86
N CYS A 121 0.43 4.45 3.08
CA CYS A 121 1.38 4.18 4.16
C CYS A 121 0.84 4.75 5.48
N PRO A 122 0.88 3.98 6.58
CA PRO A 122 0.57 4.51 7.90
C PRO A 122 1.63 5.54 8.30
N ILE A 123 1.21 6.52 9.10
CA ILE A 123 2.09 7.57 9.62
C ILE A 123 2.22 7.36 11.13
N SER A 124 3.46 7.36 11.64
CA SER A 124 3.74 7.29 13.08
C SER A 124 3.44 8.61 13.78
N GLN A 125 3.25 8.58 15.10
CA GLN A 125 3.09 9.81 15.89
C GLN A 125 4.36 10.67 15.87
N ASP A 126 5.54 10.03 15.80
CA ASP A 126 6.84 10.70 15.78
C ASP A 126 7.30 11.07 14.37
N PHE A 127 6.41 11.03 13.37
CA PHE A 127 6.76 11.37 11.99
C PHE A 127 6.98 12.88 11.86
N ASP A 128 8.16 13.29 11.37
CA ASP A 128 8.46 14.67 11.03
C ASP A 128 8.41 14.86 9.51
N ALA A 129 7.46 15.66 9.02
CA ALA A 129 7.34 15.95 7.60
C ALA A 129 8.50 16.82 7.07
N SER A 130 9.21 17.55 7.93
CA SER A 130 10.33 18.39 7.49
C SER A 130 11.59 17.60 7.11
N ASP A 131 11.69 16.33 7.54
CA ASP A 131 12.78 15.42 7.14
C ASP A 131 12.60 14.90 5.71
N ASP A 132 11.35 14.70 5.27
CA ASP A 132 11.02 14.08 3.98
C ASP A 132 10.53 15.07 2.92
N PHE A 133 10.04 16.25 3.33
CA PHE A 133 9.47 17.27 2.45
C PHE A 133 10.16 18.63 2.62
N ALA A 134 10.40 19.29 1.49
CA ALA A 134 10.85 20.68 1.45
C ALA A 134 9.74 21.56 0.87
N VAL A 135 9.69 22.83 1.26
CA VAL A 135 8.75 23.80 0.68
C VAL A 135 9.51 25.08 0.35
N ASP A 136 9.52 25.42 -0.92
CA ASP A 136 10.05 26.68 -1.43
C ASP A 136 8.89 27.59 -1.81
N LEU A 137 8.66 28.62 -0.99
CA LEU A 137 7.62 29.62 -1.19
C LEU A 137 8.25 30.97 -1.55
N VAL A 138 7.81 31.57 -2.65
CA VAL A 138 8.33 32.85 -3.16
C VAL A 138 7.16 33.80 -3.45
N GLU A 139 7.27 35.03 -2.99
CA GLU A 139 6.37 36.11 -3.40
C GLU A 139 6.71 36.55 -4.83
N MET A 140 5.75 36.45 -5.75
CA MET A 140 6.00 36.71 -7.17
C MET A 140 6.23 38.18 -7.49
N SER A 141 5.71 39.10 -6.68
CA SER A 141 5.86 40.55 -6.87
C SER A 141 7.26 41.04 -6.50
N THR A 142 7.86 40.47 -5.44
CA THR A 142 9.16 40.89 -4.91
C THR A 142 10.30 39.92 -5.22
N GLY A 143 9.97 38.70 -5.63
CA GLY A 143 10.92 37.59 -5.82
C GLY A 143 11.54 37.10 -4.52
N LYS A 144 11.03 37.52 -3.34
CA LYS A 144 11.61 37.17 -2.05
C LYS A 144 11.11 35.80 -1.56
N PRO A 145 12.00 34.93 -1.07
CA PRO A 145 11.58 33.69 -0.43
C PRO A 145 10.92 33.97 0.93
N ILE A 146 9.94 33.14 1.28
CA ILE A 146 9.15 33.24 2.51
C ILE A 146 9.25 31.92 3.27
N HIS A 147 9.91 31.94 4.42
CA HIS A 147 10.17 30.73 5.19
C HIS A 147 9.17 30.50 6.33
N SER A 148 8.44 31.53 6.77
CA SER A 148 7.59 31.47 7.97
C SER A 148 6.08 31.42 7.67
N ALA A 149 5.69 31.27 6.41
CA ALA A 149 4.28 31.30 6.00
C ALA A 149 3.63 29.92 5.92
N PHE A 150 4.29 28.88 6.44
CA PHE A 150 3.73 27.54 6.51
C PHE A 150 4.23 26.76 7.73
N TYR A 151 3.49 25.70 8.05
CA TYR A 151 3.93 24.67 8.98
C TYR A 151 3.31 23.32 8.60
N TRP A 152 3.87 22.23 9.13
CA TRP A 152 3.35 20.89 8.95
C TRP A 152 2.42 20.52 10.10
N ASP A 153 1.23 20.01 9.79
CA ASP A 153 0.30 19.39 10.73
C ASP A 153 0.16 17.90 10.41
N ILE A 154 0.52 17.04 11.37
CA ILE A 154 0.52 15.58 11.18
C ILE A 154 -0.74 14.99 11.81
N GLN A 155 -1.46 14.18 11.04
CA GLN A 155 -2.69 13.53 11.47
C GLN A 155 -2.55 12.00 11.36
N PRO A 156 -1.86 11.34 12.31
CA PRO A 156 -1.54 9.91 12.22
C PRO A 156 -2.79 9.02 12.13
N SER A 157 -3.86 9.35 12.86
CA SER A 157 -5.12 8.59 12.86
C SER A 157 -5.80 8.52 11.50
N LEU A 158 -5.52 9.49 10.62
CA LEU A 158 -6.06 9.56 9.26
C LEU A 158 -5.02 9.16 8.19
N SER A 159 -3.79 8.84 8.59
CA SER A 159 -2.63 8.68 7.71
C SER A 159 -2.48 9.85 6.73
N ARG A 160 -2.54 11.08 7.27
CA ARG A 160 -2.45 12.33 6.49
C ARG A 160 -1.43 13.28 7.07
N ILE A 161 -0.81 14.03 6.17
CA ILE A 161 0.02 15.19 6.46
C ILE A 161 -0.71 16.39 5.89
N ALA A 162 -0.67 17.53 6.57
CA ALA A 162 -1.18 18.79 6.05
C ALA A 162 -0.04 19.81 5.99
N LEU A 163 0.18 20.36 4.80
CA LEU A 163 0.91 21.62 4.65
C LEU A 163 -0.07 22.75 4.93
N VAL A 164 0.08 23.42 6.06
CA VAL A 164 -0.79 24.53 6.44
C VAL A 164 -0.12 25.84 6.06
N LEU A 165 -0.70 26.54 5.09
CA LEU A 165 -0.25 27.85 4.64
C LEU A 165 -0.96 28.95 5.45
N ARG A 166 -0.23 30.00 5.82
CA ARG A 166 -0.76 31.23 6.39
C ARG A 166 0.03 32.41 5.85
N LEU A 167 -0.58 33.13 4.90
CA LEU A 167 0.03 34.27 4.22
C LEU A 167 -0.37 35.56 4.95
N ASP A 168 0.62 36.34 5.37
CA ASP A 168 0.38 37.55 6.18
C ASP A 168 -0.09 38.76 5.38
N ASN A 169 0.17 38.77 4.07
CA ASN A 169 -0.19 39.85 3.15
C ASN A 169 -0.95 39.28 1.96
N GLU A 170 -1.75 40.13 1.30
CA GLU A 170 -2.32 39.81 0.00
C GLU A 170 -1.24 39.83 -1.09
N GLY A 171 -1.32 38.90 -2.04
CA GLY A 171 -0.33 38.79 -3.09
C GLY A 171 -0.43 37.51 -3.92
N LEU A 172 0.46 37.39 -4.90
CA LEU A 172 0.65 36.18 -5.68
C LEU A 172 1.93 35.48 -5.20
N TYR A 173 1.81 34.20 -4.90
CA TYR A 173 2.90 33.37 -4.38
C TYR A 173 3.08 32.14 -5.26
N SER A 174 4.32 31.73 -5.45
CA SER A 174 4.69 30.46 -6.07
C SER A 174 5.22 29.52 -5.01
N ALA A 175 4.71 28.29 -4.97
CA ALA A 175 5.12 27.26 -4.04
C ALA A 175 5.60 26.02 -4.81
N ILE A 176 6.75 25.49 -4.43
CA ILE A 176 7.26 24.18 -4.85
C ILE A 176 7.38 23.32 -3.60
N VAL A 177 6.86 22.09 -3.65
CA VAL A 177 6.82 21.12 -2.55
C VAL A 177 7.35 19.79 -3.06
#